data_AF-A0A1M5NKX9-F1
#
_entry.id   AF-A0A1M5NKX9-F1
#
_cell.length_a   1.000
_cell.length_b   1.000
_cell.length_c   1.000
_cell.angle_alpha   90.00
_cell.angle_beta   90.00
_cell.angle_gamma   90.00
#
_symmetry.space_group_name_H-M   'P 1'
#
loop_
_entity.id
_entity.type
_entity.pdbx_description
1 polymer ?
#
loop_
_entity_poly.entity_id
_entity_poly.type
_entity_poly.pdbx_seq_one_letter_code
_entity_poly.pdbx_strand_id
1 'polypeptide(L)' 'MNPEQIVTGVGIYTTRGGKLAFVTELAPPLESAEINCVGYVLIHDQRAVASEWHRWSLDGRCRTGDDQEYHLIERV' A
#
# COMPACT_ATOMS: atom_id res chain seq x y z
N MET A 1 -19.78 -10.40 -3.12
CA MET A 1 -18.82 -9.91 -4.12
C MET A 1 -17.45 -9.98 -3.47
N ASN A 2 -16.51 -10.70 -4.07
CA ASN A 2 -15.12 -10.57 -3.62
C ASN A 2 -14.71 -9.11 -3.87
N PRO A 3 -14.09 -8.42 -2.90
CA PRO A 3 -13.53 -7.10 -3.17
C PRO A 3 -12.57 -7.21 -4.36
N GLU A 4 -12.65 -6.25 -5.27
CA GLU A 4 -11.80 -6.21 -6.45
C GLU A 4 -10.34 -6.14 -5.98
N GLN A 5 -9.52 -7.08 -6.45
CA GLN A 5 -8.11 -7.14 -6.08
C GLN A 5 -7.36 -6.04 -6.82
N ILE A 6 -6.93 -5.02 -6.09
CA ILE A 6 -6.14 -3.90 -6.64
C ILE A 6 -4.67 -4.29 -6.75
N VAL A 7 -4.12 -4.92 -5.72
CA VAL A 7 -2.71 -5.34 -5.72
C VAL A 7 -2.57 -6.67 -6.44
N THR A 8 -2.08 -6.62 -7.67
CA THR A 8 -1.87 -7.79 -8.53
C THR A 8 -0.42 -8.29 -8.50
N GLY A 9 0.49 -7.53 -7.88
CA GLY A 9 1.88 -7.92 -7.71
C GLY A 9 2.78 -6.78 -7.24
N VAL A 10 4.09 -7.03 -7.23
CA VAL A 10 5.12 -6.00 -7.03
C VAL A 10 5.02 -4.96 -8.15
N GLY A 11 5.06 -3.68 -7.79
CA GLY A 11 4.86 -2.59 -8.74
C GLY A 11 4.59 -1.23 -8.09
N ILE A 12 4.31 -0.25 -8.96
CA ILE A 12 3.97 1.12 -8.57
C ILE A 12 2.46 1.28 -8.68
N TYR A 13 1.85 1.88 -7.66
CA TYR A 13 0.42 2.07 -7.55
C TYR A 13 0.11 3.52 -7.22
N THR A 14 -1.00 4.03 -7.73
CA THR A 14 -1.52 5.35 -7.35
C THR A 14 -2.35 5.23 -6.07
N THR A 15 -2.22 6.21 -5.18
CA THR A 15 -3.07 6.33 -4.00
C THR A 15 -4.20 7.32 -4.26
N ARG A 16 -5.32 7.20 -3.52
CA ARG A 16 -6.43 8.18 -3.56
C ARG A 16 -6.02 9.61 -3.21
N GLY A 17 -4.89 9.79 -2.52
CA GLY A 17 -4.29 11.09 -2.22
C GLY A 17 -3.35 11.63 -3.31
N GLY A 18 -3.27 10.97 -4.47
CA GLY A 18 -2.39 11.39 -5.59
C GLY A 18 -0.91 11.08 -5.40
N LYS A 19 -0.54 10.36 -4.33
CA LYS A 19 0.85 9.89 -4.10
C LYS A 19 1.10 8.57 -4.82
N LEU A 20 2.36 8.25 -5.07
CA LEU A 20 2.81 6.94 -5.56
C LEU A 20 3.20 6.04 -4.39
N ALA A 21 2.70 4.81 -4.42
CA ALA A 21 3.07 3.72 -3.53
C ALA A 21 3.87 2.66 -4.30
N PHE A 22 4.94 2.17 -3.69
CA PHE A 22 5.81 1.15 -4.25
C PHE A 22 5.60 -0.15 -3.47
N VAL A 23 4.87 -1.10 -4.04
CA VAL A 23 4.73 -2.44 -3.46
C VAL A 23 5.95 -3.26 -3.87
N THR A 24 6.73 -3.71 -2.89
CA THR A 24 8.01 -4.39 -3.10
C THR A 24 7.96 -5.87 -2.80
N GLU A 25 6.97 -6.33 -2.02
CA GLU A 25 6.85 -7.72 -1.59
C GLU A 25 5.38 -8.14 -1.44
N LEU A 26 5.07 -9.36 -1.85
CA LEU A 26 3.84 -10.06 -1.46
C LEU A 26 4.21 -11.03 -0.34
N ALA A 27 3.83 -10.70 0.90
CA ALA A 27 4.12 -11.55 2.03
C ALA A 27 3.09 -12.70 2.08
N PRO A 28 3.55 -13.95 2.30
CA PRO A 28 2.64 -15.06 2.50
C PRO A 28 1.79 -14.82 3.76
N PRO A 29 0.55 -15.37 3.79
CA PRO A 29 -0.33 -15.21 4.94
C PRO A 29 0.30 -15.88 6.18
N LEU A 30 0.48 -15.11 7.26
CA LEU A 30 0.92 -15.64 8.55
C LEU A 30 -0.27 -16.31 9.24
N GLU A 31 -0.27 -17.65 9.28
CA GLU A 31 -1.08 -18.59 10.09
C GLU A 31 -2.60 -18.42 10.20
N SER A 32 -3.20 -17.34 9.68
CA SER A 32 -4.65 -17.06 9.63
C SER A 32 -4.96 -15.63 9.10
N ALA A 33 -3.95 -14.83 8.78
CA ALA A 33 -4.13 -13.50 8.21
C ALA A 33 -4.29 -13.52 6.68
N GLU A 34 -4.99 -12.53 6.13
CA GLU A 34 -5.06 -12.28 4.69
C GLU A 34 -3.65 -12.09 4.09
N ILE A 35 -3.51 -12.37 2.78
CA ILE A 35 -2.27 -12.02 2.04
C ILE A 35 -2.05 -10.51 2.21
N ASN A 36 -0.84 -10.16 2.64
CA ASN A 36 -0.45 -8.79 2.88
C ASN A 36 0.70 -8.42 1.95
N CYS A 37 0.69 -7.19 1.47
CA CYS A 37 1.73 -6.65 0.61
C CYS A 37 2.54 -5.65 1.42
N VAL A 38 3.85 -5.58 1.21
CA VAL A 38 4.71 -4.61 1.87
C VAL A 38 5.23 -3.63 0.83
N GLY A 39 5.24 -2.35 1.19
CA GLY A 39 5.69 -1.28 0.30
C GLY A 39 5.86 0.04 1.02
N TYR A 40 6.20 1.08 0.29
CA TYR A 40 6.34 2.43 0.86
C TYR A 40 5.70 3.51 -0.01
N VAL A 41 5.32 4.62 0.62
CA VAL A 41 4.90 5.86 -0.04
C VAL A 41 6.00 6.90 0.13
N LEU A 42 6.30 7.65 -0.93
CA LEU A 42 7.18 8.80 -0.81
C LEU A 42 6.40 9.99 -0.26
N ILE A 43 6.88 10.54 0.85
CA ILE A 43 6.36 11.76 1.44
C ILE A 43 7.40 12.88 1.29
N HIS A 44 6.91 14.04 0.86
CA HIS A 44 7.74 15.22 0.73
C HIS A 44 7.47 16.12 1.93
N ASP A 45 8.47 16.27 2.80
CA ASP A 45 8.54 17.36 3.77
C ASP A 45 9.38 18.48 3.15
N GLN A 46 9.15 19.74 3.52
CA GLN A 46 9.74 20.94 2.90
C GLN A 46 11.28 20.92 2.81
N ARG A 47 11.94 20.03 3.56
CA ARG A 47 13.41 19.88 3.61
C ARG A 47 13.91 18.48 3.26
N ALA A 48 13.04 17.50 3.06
CA ALA A 48 13.45 16.11 2.86
C ALA A 48 12.37 15.27 2.15
N VAL A 49 12.82 14.29 1.37
CA VAL A 49 11.99 13.18 0.93
C VAL A 49 12.17 12.04 1.92
N ALA A 50 11.09 11.58 2.52
CA ALA A 50 11.08 10.41 3.39
C ALA A 50 10.23 9.29 2.77
N SER A 51 10.52 8.05 3.15
CA SER A 51 9.73 6.87 2.80
C SER A 51 8.95 6.39 4.02
N GLU A 52 7.64 6.32 3.88
CA GLU A 52 6.74 5.72 4.89
C GLU A 52 6.42 4.30 4.46
N TRP A 53 6.79 3.32 5.28
CA TRP A 53 6.54 1.91 5.01
C TRP A 53 5.17 1.47 5.51
N HIS A 54 4.44 0.77 4.67
CA HIS A 54 3.08 0.30 4.93
C HIS A 54 2.91 -1.16 4.58
N ARG A 55 1.97 -1.78 5.27
CA ARG A 55 1.40 -3.08 4.93
C ARG A 55 0.01 -2.87 4.34
N TRP A 56 -0.23 -3.47 3.19
CA TRP A 56 -1.47 -3.34 2.42
C TRP A 56 -2.18 -4.68 2.35
N SER A 57 -3.50 -4.67 2.44
CA SER A 57 -4.33 -5.78 1.97
C SER A 57 -4.35 -5.82 0.43
N LEU A 58 -4.74 -6.95 -0.14
CA LEU A 58 -4.83 -7.12 -1.60
C LEU A 58 -5.86 -6.19 -2.28
N ASP A 59 -6.84 -5.72 -1.52
CA ASP A 59 -7.80 -4.70 -1.97
C ASP A 59 -7.24 -3.27 -1.93
N GLY A 60 -5.97 -3.09 -1.56
CA GLY A 60 -5.28 -1.81 -1.63
C GLY A 60 -5.42 -0.93 -0.39
N ARG A 61 -6.03 -1.40 0.71
CA ARG A 61 -6.12 -0.63 1.97
C ARG A 61 -4.89 -0.83 2.85
N CYS A 62 -4.43 0.23 3.52
CA CYS A 62 -3.50 0.09 4.65
C CYS A 62 -4.13 0.60 5.94
N ARG A 63 -3.90 -0.11 7.05
CA ARG A 63 -4.22 0.42 8.38
C ARG A 63 -2.98 1.04 8.99
N THR A 64 -2.92 2.36 9.03
CA THR A 64 -1.95 3.10 9.87
C THR A 64 -2.57 3.36 11.23
N GLY A 65 -1.78 3.34 12.30
CA GLY A 65 -2.27 3.64 13.66
C GLY A 65 -2.75 5.08 13.85
N ASP A 66 -2.33 6.00 12.96
CA ASP A 66 -2.55 7.44 13.07
C ASP A 66 -3.55 7.95 12.02
N ASP A 67 -4.80 7.45 12.00
CA ASP A 67 -5.97 7.93 11.19
C ASP A 67 -5.77 8.20 9.67
N GLN A 68 -4.58 7.96 9.12
CA GLN A 68 -4.21 8.32 7.76
C GLN A 68 -4.28 7.09 6.86
N GLU A 69 -5.51 6.72 6.50
CA GLU A 69 -5.75 5.60 5.61
C GLU A 69 -5.32 5.94 4.18
N TYR A 70 -4.22 5.36 3.71
CA TYR A 70 -3.94 5.31 2.29
C TYR A 70 -4.74 4.18 1.63
N HIS A 71 -5.18 4.43 0.40
CA HIS A 71 -5.91 3.47 -0.42
C HIS A 71 -5.34 3.48 -1.84
N LEU A 72 -4.82 2.34 -2.29
CA LEU A 72 -4.38 2.12 -3.66
C LEU A 72 -5.60 2.04 -4.59
N ILE A 73 -5.52 2.67 -5.76
CA ILE A 73 -6.63 2.70 -6.73
C ILE A 73 -6.32 1.83 -7.94
N GLU A 74 -5.14 2.00 -8.51
CA GLU A 74 -4.73 1.27 -9.71
C GLU A 74 -3.20 1.12 -9.76
N ARG A 75 -2.77 0.16 -10.57
CA ARG A 75 -1.37 -0.02 -10.92
C ARG A 75 -1.02 0.94 -12.06
N VAL A 76 0.14 1.60 -11.97
CA VAL A 76 0.71 2.43 -13.03
C VAL A 76 1.30 1.56 -14.15
#